data_AF-A0A382M4D5-F1
#
_entry.id   AF-A0A382M4D5-F1
#
_cell.length_a   1.000
_cell.length_b   1.000
_cell.length_c   1.000
_cell.angle_alpha   90.00
_cell.angle_beta   90.00
_cell.angle_gamma   90.00
#
_symmetry.space_group_name_H-M   'P 1'
#
loop_
_entity.id
_entity.type
_entity.pdbx_description
1 polymer ?
#
loop_
_entity_poly.entity_id
_entity_poly.type
_entity_poly.pdbx_seq_one_letter_code
_entity_poly.pdbx_strand_id
1 'polypeptide(L)'
;VSFKDMSNNSKLVILFDSTSDFDDLDETISNSKSKIISFDYDTHKILSDKKINHEVSDRYLSKEDLRTIQKTAYSISEWFNADIVSKYIHYKKVNIGSLIQGELINILVNYIKKVFELYKISKQFNDSTFVSSNKCHEIMKNFSKNIVKFKNSKIKNLEQLPLDSTKIKMKIGTKNHSMEFKISQNLFTKLKGISEKPSNFLLSKNHSAEENSKNILVMEFNTVRYQTFFEQMSNSDLNFVIYNRRSPAFWNIQSYKLVKQSGCIIET
;
A
#
# COMPACT_ATOMS: atom_id res chain seq x y z
N VAL A 1 -8.81 -31.14 -6.96
CA VAL A 1 -9.23 -32.12 -5.95
C VAL A 1 -10.37 -31.48 -5.17
N SER A 2 -11.55 -32.09 -5.19
CA SER A 2 -12.71 -31.55 -4.48
C SER A 2 -12.53 -31.78 -2.97
N PHE A 3 -13.08 -30.90 -2.12
CA PHE A 3 -13.02 -31.06 -0.65
C PHE A 3 -13.64 -32.38 -0.15
N LYS A 4 -14.37 -33.11 -1.01
CA LYS A 4 -14.98 -34.41 -0.70
C LYS A 4 -13.99 -35.58 -0.61
N ASP A 5 -12.74 -35.41 -1.08
CA ASP A 5 -11.78 -36.51 -1.17
C ASP A 5 -10.69 -36.49 -0.06
N MET A 6 -10.79 -35.62 0.94
CA MET A 6 -9.81 -35.58 2.05
C MET A 6 -10.10 -36.68 3.07
N SER A 7 -9.19 -37.65 3.17
CA SER A 7 -9.30 -38.80 4.07
C SER A 7 -9.31 -38.38 5.55
N ASN A 8 -10.10 -39.11 6.35
CA ASN A 8 -10.39 -38.89 7.78
C ASN A 8 -9.16 -38.83 8.74
N ASN A 9 -7.93 -39.04 8.25
CA ASN A 9 -6.71 -39.09 9.07
C ASN A 9 -5.70 -37.96 8.81
N SER A 10 -5.94 -37.06 7.85
CA SER A 10 -5.03 -35.93 7.60
C SER A 10 -5.40 -34.72 8.47
N LYS A 11 -4.44 -34.17 9.23
CA LYS A 11 -4.65 -32.93 9.98
C LYS A 11 -4.75 -31.78 8.97
N LEU A 12 -5.90 -31.13 8.91
CA LEU A 12 -6.12 -29.99 8.01
C LEU A 12 -5.78 -28.68 8.71
N VAL A 13 -4.94 -27.86 8.07
CA VAL A 13 -4.59 -26.51 8.52
C VAL A 13 -5.03 -25.49 7.47
N ILE A 14 -5.88 -24.56 7.87
CA ILE A 14 -6.40 -23.50 7.01
C ILE A 14 -5.62 -22.21 7.25
N LEU A 15 -5.04 -21.66 6.19
CA LEU A 15 -4.28 -20.42 6.19
C LEU A 15 -5.14 -19.32 5.56
N PHE A 16 -5.73 -18.47 6.39
CA PHE A 16 -6.74 -17.50 5.99
C PHE A 16 -6.17 -16.08 6.00
N ASP A 17 -6.02 -15.48 4.81
CA ASP A 17 -5.48 -14.11 4.64
C ASP A 17 -6.32 -13.20 3.73
N SER A 18 -7.54 -13.63 3.38
CA SER A 18 -8.42 -12.83 2.55
C SER A 18 -9.87 -13.04 2.94
N THR A 19 -10.53 -11.96 3.34
CA THR A 19 -11.95 -11.93 3.70
C THR A 19 -12.88 -12.31 2.54
N SER A 20 -12.41 -12.18 1.29
CA SER A 20 -13.14 -12.62 0.09
C SER A 20 -13.34 -14.12 0.00
N ASP A 21 -12.49 -14.89 0.70
CA ASP A 21 -12.47 -16.35 0.60
C ASP A 21 -13.27 -16.98 1.74
N PHE A 22 -14.13 -16.18 2.41
CA PHE A 22 -14.89 -16.63 3.57
C PHE A 22 -15.89 -17.73 3.21
N ASP A 23 -16.53 -17.68 2.04
CA ASP A 23 -17.52 -18.70 1.65
C ASP A 23 -16.85 -20.07 1.48
N ASP A 24 -15.64 -20.11 0.91
CA ASP A 24 -14.84 -21.34 0.79
C ASP A 24 -14.36 -21.84 2.17
N LEU A 25 -14.00 -20.90 3.05
CA LEU A 25 -13.66 -21.23 4.44
C LEU A 25 -14.84 -21.90 5.15
N ASP A 26 -16.05 -21.34 5.01
CA ASP A 26 -17.28 -21.86 5.63
C ASP A 26 -17.63 -23.27 5.13
N GLU A 27 -17.50 -23.51 3.82
CA GLU A 27 -17.61 -24.85 3.21
C GLU A 27 -16.57 -25.83 3.81
N THR A 28 -15.32 -25.37 3.97
CA THR A 28 -14.21 -26.23 4.43
C THR A 28 -14.34 -26.63 5.90
N ILE A 29 -14.72 -25.68 6.78
CA ILE A 29 -14.87 -25.92 8.23
C ILE A 29 -16.07 -26.83 8.49
N SER A 30 -17.16 -26.67 7.74
CA SER A 30 -18.36 -27.51 7.89
C SER A 30 -18.10 -28.99 7.60
N ASN A 31 -17.10 -29.28 6.75
CA ASN A 31 -16.80 -30.64 6.29
C ASN A 31 -15.66 -31.33 7.06
N SER A 32 -14.91 -30.61 7.90
CA SER A 32 -13.71 -31.17 8.54
C SER A 32 -13.28 -30.45 9.82
N LYS A 33 -12.76 -31.21 10.78
CA LYS A 33 -12.11 -30.62 11.96
C LYS A 33 -10.76 -30.04 11.53
N SER A 34 -10.66 -28.72 11.50
CA SER A 34 -9.51 -27.99 10.99
C SER A 34 -8.91 -27.02 12.00
N LYS A 35 -7.61 -26.75 11.86
CA LYS A 35 -6.92 -25.67 12.58
C LYS A 35 -6.91 -24.44 11.68
N ILE A 36 -7.47 -23.32 12.13
CA ILE A 36 -7.52 -22.08 11.34
C ILE A 36 -6.47 -21.10 11.87
N ILE A 37 -5.69 -20.53 10.96
CA ILE A 37 -4.69 -19.51 11.25
C ILE A 37 -5.00 -18.26 10.40
N SER A 38 -5.24 -17.13 11.07
CA SER A 38 -5.45 -15.82 10.43
C SER A 38 -4.14 -15.05 10.31
N PHE A 39 -3.91 -14.42 9.15
CA PHE A 39 -2.64 -13.74 8.83
C PHE A 39 -2.69 -12.22 8.89
N ASP A 40 -3.87 -11.62 9.10
CA ASP A 40 -4.01 -10.18 9.24
C ASP A 40 -5.16 -9.80 10.18
N TYR A 41 -5.22 -8.52 10.52
CA TYR A 41 -6.22 -7.99 11.42
C TYR A 41 -7.65 -8.15 10.89
N ASP A 42 -7.87 -7.94 9.59
CA ASP A 42 -9.22 -7.98 9.01
C ASP A 42 -9.79 -9.41 9.05
N THR A 43 -8.98 -10.41 8.71
CA THR A 43 -9.34 -11.82 8.82
C THR A 43 -9.53 -12.25 10.28
N HIS A 44 -8.61 -11.88 11.18
CA HIS A 44 -8.75 -12.14 12.62
C HIS A 44 -10.08 -11.56 13.17
N LYS A 45 -10.40 -10.32 12.79
CA LYS A 45 -11.61 -9.63 13.23
C LYS A 45 -12.87 -10.35 12.74
N ILE A 46 -12.96 -10.68 11.45
CA ILE A 46 -14.13 -11.38 10.90
C ILE A 46 -14.34 -12.74 11.58
N LEU A 47 -13.27 -13.51 11.81
CA LEU A 47 -13.38 -14.79 12.50
C LEU A 47 -13.81 -14.62 13.96
N SER A 48 -13.29 -13.60 14.65
CA SER A 48 -13.66 -13.28 16.03
C SER A 48 -15.13 -12.84 16.14
N ASP A 49 -15.59 -11.95 15.25
CA ASP A 49 -16.96 -11.46 15.20
C ASP A 49 -17.95 -12.62 14.97
N LYS A 50 -17.57 -13.59 14.14
CA LYS A 50 -18.33 -14.83 13.89
C LYS A 50 -18.12 -15.93 14.92
N LYS A 51 -17.30 -15.69 15.97
CA LYS A 51 -16.97 -16.66 17.02
C LYS A 51 -16.35 -17.96 16.50
N ILE A 52 -15.62 -17.90 15.40
CA ILE A 52 -14.89 -19.04 14.82
C ILE A 52 -13.55 -19.16 15.55
N ASN A 53 -13.26 -20.33 16.12
CA ASN A 53 -12.00 -20.58 16.84
C ASN A 53 -10.80 -20.58 15.87
N HIS A 54 -9.79 -19.77 16.15
CA HIS A 54 -8.61 -19.62 15.29
C HIS A 54 -7.41 -19.11 16.09
N GLU A 55 -6.23 -19.17 15.47
CA GLU A 55 -5.00 -18.54 15.97
C GLU A 55 -4.53 -17.43 15.03
N VAL A 56 -3.81 -16.46 15.58
CA VAL A 56 -3.11 -15.44 14.79
C VAL A 56 -1.70 -15.92 14.45
N SER A 57 -1.26 -15.68 13.20
CA SER A 57 0.05 -16.11 12.67
C SER A 57 1.23 -15.59 13.48
N ASP A 58 1.10 -14.42 14.11
CA ASP A 58 2.12 -13.79 14.95
C ASP A 58 2.58 -14.70 16.11
N ARG A 59 1.73 -15.64 16.58
CA ARG A 59 2.09 -16.60 17.64
C ARG A 59 3.21 -17.57 17.24
N TYR A 60 3.46 -17.73 15.94
CA TYR A 60 4.45 -18.64 15.39
C TYR A 60 5.83 -17.99 15.22
N LEU A 61 5.96 -16.71 15.56
CA LEU A 61 7.21 -15.96 15.48
C LEU A 61 7.75 -15.64 16.88
N SER A 62 9.04 -15.86 17.07
CA SER A 62 9.77 -15.39 18.25
C SER A 62 10.25 -13.94 18.06
N LYS A 63 10.68 -13.30 19.16
CA LYS A 63 11.35 -11.98 19.10
C LYS A 63 12.61 -12.00 18.22
N GLU A 64 13.33 -13.12 18.17
CA GLU A 64 14.53 -13.25 17.35
C GLU A 64 14.18 -13.40 15.87
N ASP A 65 13.09 -14.09 15.55
CA ASP A 65 12.57 -14.13 14.18
C ASP A 65 12.18 -12.72 13.70
N LEU A 66 11.50 -11.93 14.55
CA LEU A 66 11.13 -10.54 14.22
C LEU A 66 12.35 -9.65 13.96
N ARG A 67 13.41 -9.78 14.77
CA ARG A 67 14.70 -9.10 14.53
C ARG A 67 15.34 -9.52 13.22
N THR A 68 15.28 -10.81 12.91
CA THR A 68 15.80 -11.36 11.65
C THR A 68 15.04 -10.80 10.46
N ILE A 69 13.71 -10.84 10.49
CA ILE A 69 12.83 -10.26 9.46
C ILE A 69 13.18 -8.78 9.22
N GLN A 70 13.32 -7.99 10.30
CA GLN A 70 13.65 -6.58 10.19
C GLN A 70 15.02 -6.38 9.54
N LYS A 71 16.07 -7.05 10.03
CA LYS A 71 17.43 -6.95 9.46
C LYS A 71 17.46 -7.37 7.99
N THR A 72 16.79 -8.46 7.63
CA THR A 72 16.69 -8.93 6.25
C THR A 72 15.98 -7.91 5.36
N ALA A 73 14.89 -7.31 5.83
CA ALA A 73 14.18 -6.27 5.09
C ALA A 73 15.06 -5.03 4.84
N TYR A 74 15.82 -4.57 5.85
CA TYR A 74 16.79 -3.48 5.68
C TYR A 74 17.85 -3.83 4.65
N SER A 75 18.48 -5.01 4.76
CA SER A 75 19.52 -5.43 3.83
C SER A 75 19.00 -5.52 2.39
N ILE A 76 17.81 -6.09 2.16
CA ILE A 76 17.21 -6.18 0.82
C ILE A 76 16.79 -4.79 0.31
N SER A 77 16.37 -3.88 1.18
CA SER A 77 15.99 -2.53 0.78
C SER A 77 17.15 -1.71 0.22
N GLU A 78 18.39 -2.10 0.53
CA GLU A 78 19.63 -1.52 0.02
C GLU A 78 20.09 -2.17 -1.29
N TRP A 79 19.18 -2.82 -2.05
CA TRP A 79 19.45 -3.42 -3.36
C TRP A 79 20.20 -2.49 -4.33
N PHE A 80 20.05 -1.17 -4.19
CA PHE A 80 20.73 -0.15 -4.98
C PHE A 80 22.25 -0.08 -4.76
N ASN A 81 22.76 -0.70 -3.69
CA ASN A 81 24.19 -0.85 -3.44
C ASN A 81 24.80 -2.06 -4.15
N ALA A 82 24.00 -2.94 -4.75
CA ALA A 82 24.52 -4.08 -5.49
C ALA A 82 25.36 -3.63 -6.69
N ASP A 83 26.52 -4.26 -6.91
CA ASP A 83 27.52 -3.86 -7.93
C ASP A 83 26.96 -3.74 -9.35
N ILE A 84 25.95 -4.56 -9.67
CA ILE A 84 25.29 -4.55 -10.98
C ILE A 84 24.40 -3.30 -11.12
N VAL A 85 23.71 -2.91 -10.06
CA VAL A 85 22.69 -1.85 -10.06
C VAL A 85 23.32 -0.47 -9.85
N SER A 86 24.30 -0.37 -8.94
CA SER A 86 24.88 0.89 -8.50
C SER A 86 25.44 1.72 -9.67
N LYS A 87 25.87 1.07 -10.76
CA LYS A 87 26.37 1.72 -11.98
C LYS A 87 25.30 2.51 -12.75
N TYR A 88 24.02 2.16 -12.61
CA TYR A 88 22.92 2.70 -13.42
C TYR A 88 21.96 3.60 -12.64
N ILE A 89 22.03 3.57 -11.30
CA ILE A 89 21.04 4.22 -10.43
C ILE A 89 21.47 5.60 -9.93
N HIS A 90 22.59 6.14 -10.43
CA HIS A 90 23.10 7.45 -10.05
C HIS A 90 22.74 8.53 -11.07
N TYR A 91 22.16 9.64 -10.62
CA TYR A 91 21.94 10.85 -11.41
C TYR A 91 22.55 12.05 -10.70
N LYS A 92 23.47 12.77 -11.35
CA LYS A 92 24.17 13.93 -10.77
C LYS A 92 24.71 13.65 -9.35
N LYS A 93 25.35 12.48 -9.16
CA LYS A 93 25.89 11.97 -7.87
C LYS A 93 24.83 11.60 -6.82
N VAL A 94 23.55 11.65 -7.13
CA VAL A 94 22.46 11.19 -6.26
C VAL A 94 22.11 9.75 -6.60
N ASN A 95 22.08 8.87 -5.60
CA ASN A 95 21.59 7.49 -5.75
C ASN A 95 20.05 7.50 -5.73
N ILE A 96 19.42 7.32 -6.89
CA ILE A 96 17.96 7.35 -7.03
C ILE A 96 17.29 6.18 -6.28
N GLY A 97 17.95 5.03 -6.20
CA GLY A 97 17.44 3.86 -5.48
C GLY A 97 17.29 4.11 -3.97
N SER A 98 18.22 4.88 -3.39
CA SER A 98 18.16 5.25 -1.97
C SER A 98 16.91 6.06 -1.61
N LEU A 99 16.36 6.84 -2.55
CA LEU A 99 15.15 7.62 -2.35
C LEU A 99 13.90 6.73 -2.17
N ILE A 100 13.93 5.52 -2.70
CA ILE A 100 12.82 4.55 -2.64
C ILE A 100 12.91 3.66 -1.40
N GLN A 101 14.10 3.57 -0.78
CA GLN A 101 14.39 2.66 0.33
C GLN A 101 13.36 2.74 1.46
N GLY A 102 13.05 3.96 1.92
CA GLY A 102 12.17 4.19 3.06
C GLY A 102 10.75 3.63 2.85
N GLU A 103 10.23 3.71 1.62
CA GLU A 103 8.93 3.13 1.29
C GLU A 103 9.02 1.61 1.08
N LEU A 104 10.08 1.15 0.41
CA LEU A 104 10.30 -0.26 0.10
C LEU A 104 10.44 -1.14 1.34
N ILE A 105 11.14 -0.67 2.39
CA ILE A 105 11.33 -1.42 3.65
C ILE A 105 9.97 -1.85 4.22
N ASN A 106 8.97 -0.98 4.23
CA ASN A 106 7.65 -1.30 4.81
C ASN A 106 6.93 -2.40 4.03
N ILE A 107 7.10 -2.44 2.71
CA ILE A 107 6.56 -3.51 1.86
C ILE A 107 7.30 -4.82 2.13
N LEU A 108 8.64 -4.75 2.19
CA LEU A 108 9.51 -5.90 2.41
C LEU A 108 9.29 -6.55 3.77
N VAL A 109 9.23 -5.77 4.86
CA VAL A 109 9.01 -6.30 6.22
C VAL A 109 7.73 -7.13 6.27
N ASN A 110 6.63 -6.62 5.71
CA ASN A 110 5.34 -7.32 5.72
C ASN A 110 5.38 -8.60 4.86
N TYR A 111 6.05 -8.54 3.70
CA TYR A 111 6.19 -9.71 2.84
C TYR A 111 7.07 -10.79 3.47
N ILE A 112 8.25 -10.41 3.96
CA ILE A 112 9.21 -11.32 4.61
C ILE A 112 8.62 -11.92 5.89
N LYS A 113 7.88 -11.14 6.69
CA LYS A 113 7.13 -11.64 7.85
C LYS A 113 6.21 -12.79 7.45
N LYS A 114 5.37 -12.59 6.42
CA LYS A 114 4.45 -13.63 5.94
C LYS A 114 5.18 -14.89 5.47
N VAL A 115 6.32 -14.74 4.80
CA VAL A 115 7.17 -15.88 4.41
C VAL A 115 7.69 -16.64 5.64
N PHE A 116 8.17 -15.94 6.66
CA PHE A 116 8.66 -16.55 7.91
C PHE A 116 7.55 -17.25 8.70
N GLU A 117 6.37 -16.65 8.80
CA GLU A 117 5.20 -17.26 9.45
C GLU A 117 4.86 -18.59 8.77
N LEU A 118 4.73 -18.59 7.45
CA LEU A 118 4.42 -19.80 6.67
C LEU A 118 5.53 -20.85 6.80
N TYR A 119 6.79 -20.44 6.79
CA TYR A 119 7.91 -21.35 7.04
C TYR A 119 7.80 -22.03 8.42
N LYS A 120 7.60 -21.26 9.50
CA LYS A 120 7.50 -21.81 10.87
C LYS A 120 6.27 -22.72 11.03
N ILE A 121 5.13 -22.30 10.51
CA ILE A 121 3.89 -23.10 10.47
C ILE A 121 4.13 -24.41 9.72
N SER A 122 4.78 -24.38 8.56
CA SER A 122 5.07 -25.60 7.79
C SER A 122 5.93 -26.60 8.56
N LYS A 123 6.87 -26.12 9.40
CA LYS A 123 7.70 -26.99 10.24
C LYS A 123 6.93 -27.57 11.42
N GLN A 124 6.05 -26.79 12.03
CA GLN A 124 5.22 -27.25 13.14
C GLN A 124 4.12 -28.23 12.70
N PHE A 125 3.60 -28.08 11.48
CA PHE A 125 2.54 -28.90 10.90
C PHE A 125 3.03 -29.66 9.65
N ASN A 126 4.21 -30.27 9.74
CA ASN A 126 4.90 -30.95 8.64
C ASN A 126 4.07 -32.04 7.93
N ASP A 127 3.23 -32.77 8.67
CA ASP A 127 2.41 -33.88 8.15
C ASP A 127 0.96 -33.46 7.84
N SER A 128 0.68 -32.15 7.87
CA SER A 128 -0.66 -31.61 7.61
C SER A 128 -0.86 -31.31 6.12
N THR A 129 -2.11 -31.37 5.68
CA THR A 129 -2.48 -30.73 4.41
C THR A 129 -3.02 -29.34 4.69
N PHE A 130 -2.54 -28.38 3.91
CA PHE A 130 -2.85 -26.98 4.04
C PHE A 130 -3.93 -26.61 3.02
N VAL A 131 -4.84 -25.73 3.41
CA VAL A 131 -5.77 -25.06 2.51
C VAL A 131 -5.60 -23.56 2.68
N SER A 132 -5.48 -22.81 1.60
CA SER A 132 -5.25 -21.37 1.71
C SER A 132 -5.81 -20.56 0.56
N SER A 133 -5.92 -19.26 0.80
CA SER A 133 -6.05 -18.22 -0.22
C SER A 133 -4.83 -18.16 -1.15
N ASN A 134 -4.95 -17.41 -2.24
CA ASN A 134 -3.93 -17.34 -3.30
C ASN A 134 -2.52 -16.94 -2.80
N LYS A 135 -2.41 -15.87 -2.00
CA LYS A 135 -1.10 -15.34 -1.59
C LYS A 135 -0.36 -16.30 -0.65
N CYS A 136 -1.05 -16.83 0.36
CA CYS A 136 -0.50 -17.88 1.21
C CYS A 136 -0.17 -19.15 0.43
N HIS A 137 -0.97 -19.50 -0.59
CA HIS A 137 -0.76 -20.69 -1.41
C HIS A 137 0.56 -20.61 -2.17
N GLU A 138 0.82 -19.52 -2.88
CA GLU A 138 2.04 -19.35 -3.68
C GLU A 138 3.31 -19.37 -2.83
N ILE A 139 3.27 -18.81 -1.63
CA ILE A 139 4.42 -18.86 -0.71
C ILE A 139 4.56 -20.27 -0.12
N MET A 140 3.47 -20.87 0.37
CA MET A 140 3.49 -22.15 1.09
C MET A 140 3.94 -23.33 0.21
N LYS A 141 3.74 -23.28 -1.12
CA LYS A 141 4.29 -24.27 -2.06
C LYS A 141 5.79 -24.51 -1.91
N ASN A 142 6.55 -23.50 -1.47
CA ASN A 142 7.99 -23.62 -1.25
C ASN A 142 8.34 -24.44 0.00
N PHE A 143 7.37 -24.64 0.91
CA PHE A 143 7.59 -25.27 2.21
C PHE A 143 6.80 -26.56 2.43
N SER A 144 5.68 -26.75 1.71
CA SER A 144 4.86 -27.96 1.77
C SER A 144 4.36 -28.36 0.39
N LYS A 145 4.41 -29.67 0.11
CA LYS A 145 3.83 -30.28 -1.09
C LYS A 145 2.30 -30.46 -0.98
N ASN A 146 1.79 -30.54 0.24
CA ASN A 146 0.39 -30.83 0.53
C ASN A 146 -0.37 -29.52 0.77
N ILE A 147 -0.54 -28.71 -0.27
CA ILE A 147 -1.22 -27.42 -0.21
C ILE A 147 -2.29 -27.33 -1.29
N VAL A 148 -3.50 -26.94 -0.91
CA VAL A 148 -4.65 -26.72 -1.79
C VAL A 148 -5.06 -25.26 -1.71
N LYS A 149 -5.46 -24.69 -2.85
CA LYS A 149 -5.94 -23.32 -2.95
C LYS A 149 -7.47 -23.29 -2.81
N PHE A 150 -8.02 -22.27 -2.13
CA PHE A 150 -9.45 -21.97 -2.12
C PHE A 150 -9.97 -21.74 -3.55
N LYS A 151 -11.13 -22.32 -3.88
CA LYS A 151 -11.71 -22.34 -5.23
C LYS A 151 -11.98 -20.92 -5.75
N ASN A 152 -12.56 -20.07 -4.92
CA ASN A 152 -12.97 -18.71 -5.22
C ASN A 152 -11.88 -17.67 -4.96
N SER A 153 -10.68 -18.09 -4.56
CA SER A 153 -9.61 -17.15 -4.24
C SER A 153 -9.10 -16.41 -5.48
N LYS A 154 -9.51 -15.14 -5.57
CA LYS A 154 -9.11 -14.24 -6.65
C LYS A 154 -7.64 -13.87 -6.49
N ILE A 155 -6.93 -13.79 -7.62
CA ILE A 155 -5.66 -13.09 -7.66
C ILE A 155 -5.98 -11.62 -7.42
N LYS A 156 -5.72 -11.11 -6.22
CA LYS A 156 -5.63 -9.67 -6.02
C LYS A 156 -4.39 -9.23 -6.76
N ASN A 157 -4.57 -8.51 -7.86
CA ASN A 157 -3.43 -7.88 -8.54
C ASN A 157 -2.66 -7.06 -7.51
N LEU A 158 -1.33 -7.05 -7.64
CA LEU A 158 -0.40 -6.22 -6.87
C LEU A 158 -0.57 -4.71 -7.21
N GLU A 159 -1.77 -4.30 -7.60
CA GLU A 159 -2.07 -3.01 -8.25
C GLU A 159 -2.25 -1.87 -7.27
N GLN A 160 -2.34 -2.14 -5.97
CA GLN A 160 -2.29 -1.10 -4.96
C GLN A 160 -1.08 -1.33 -4.08
N LEU A 161 -0.01 -0.59 -4.35
CA LEU A 161 0.98 -0.33 -3.32
C LEU A 161 0.23 0.28 -2.12
N PRO A 162 0.68 0.04 -0.87
CA PRO A 162 0.01 0.60 0.31
C PRO A 162 -0.23 2.12 0.20
N LEU A 163 0.67 2.83 -0.50
CA LEU A 163 0.61 4.26 -0.78
C LEU A 163 -0.35 4.64 -1.92
N ASP A 164 -0.66 3.75 -2.87
CA ASP A 164 -1.63 4.02 -3.93
C ASP A 164 -3.06 4.03 -3.38
N SER A 165 -3.29 3.28 -2.31
CA SER A 165 -4.56 3.25 -1.57
C SER A 165 -4.76 4.46 -0.65
N THR A 166 -4.32 5.66 -1.07
CA THR A 166 -4.58 6.89 -0.31
C THR A 166 -6.08 6.98 -0.01
N LYS A 167 -6.46 6.69 1.23
CA LYS A 167 -7.80 6.99 1.72
C LYS A 167 -7.85 8.51 1.76
N ILE A 168 -8.23 9.15 0.65
CA ILE A 168 -8.37 10.60 0.60
C ILE A 168 -9.48 10.94 1.58
N LYS A 169 -9.07 11.45 2.74
CA LYS A 169 -9.95 11.94 3.77
C LYS A 169 -10.07 13.44 3.60
N MET A 170 -11.28 13.91 3.33
CA MET A 170 -11.59 15.33 3.34
C MET A 170 -12.06 15.72 4.73
N LYS A 171 -11.41 16.74 5.29
CA LYS A 171 -11.77 17.34 6.57
C LYS A 171 -12.62 18.57 6.31
N ILE A 172 -13.85 18.59 6.79
CA ILE A 172 -14.78 19.73 6.66
C ILE A 172 -15.12 20.23 8.06
N GLY A 173 -14.98 21.53 8.28
CA GLY A 173 -15.32 22.20 9.55
C GLY A 173 -14.25 23.18 10.02
N THR A 174 -14.39 23.68 11.24
CA THR A 174 -13.44 24.62 11.84
C THR A 174 -12.31 23.87 12.56
N LYS A 175 -11.27 24.59 13.00
CA LYS A 175 -10.13 24.02 13.75
C LYS A 175 -10.57 23.15 14.94
N ASN A 176 -11.71 23.50 15.56
CA ASN A 176 -12.22 22.85 16.77
C ASN A 176 -13.40 21.89 16.52
N HIS A 177 -14.07 21.97 15.37
CA HIS A 177 -15.22 21.15 15.03
C HIS A 177 -15.14 20.73 13.57
N SER A 178 -14.43 19.63 13.34
CA SER A 178 -14.17 19.12 12.00
C SER A 178 -14.55 17.66 11.89
N MET A 179 -15.18 17.31 10.77
CA MET A 179 -15.55 15.94 10.44
C MET A 179 -14.69 15.46 9.27
N GLU A 180 -14.10 14.26 9.42
CA GLU A 180 -13.33 13.61 8.36
C GLU A 180 -14.22 12.61 7.62
N PHE A 181 -14.33 12.77 6.31
CA PHE A 181 -15.08 11.85 5.46
C PHE A 181 -14.17 11.23 4.41
N LYS A 182 -14.38 9.94 4.11
CA LYS A 182 -13.67 9.26 3.03
C LYS A 182 -14.30 9.66 1.69
N ILE A 183 -13.46 10.10 0.76
CA ILE A 183 -13.86 10.35 -0.62
C ILE A 183 -13.72 9.06 -1.41
N SER A 184 -14.71 8.75 -2.27
CA SER A 184 -14.58 7.65 -3.23
C SER A 184 -13.56 7.99 -4.30
N GLN A 185 -12.88 6.98 -4.84
CA GLN A 185 -11.88 7.18 -5.89
C GLN A 185 -12.48 7.85 -7.14
N ASN A 186 -13.75 7.59 -7.44
CA ASN A 186 -14.47 8.23 -8.55
C ASN A 186 -14.71 9.74 -8.32
N LEU A 187 -14.99 10.15 -7.09
CA LEU A 187 -15.15 11.58 -6.79
C LEU A 187 -13.78 12.27 -6.79
N PHE A 188 -12.75 11.60 -6.29
CA PHE A 188 -11.37 12.08 -6.35
C PHE A 188 -10.89 12.26 -7.79
N THR A 189 -11.08 11.27 -8.68
CA THR A 189 -10.67 11.37 -10.08
C THR A 189 -11.42 12.47 -10.82
N LYS A 190 -12.70 12.71 -10.51
CA LYS A 190 -13.45 13.85 -11.03
C LYS A 190 -12.88 15.19 -10.55
N LEU A 191 -12.57 15.32 -9.26
CA LEU A 191 -11.97 16.55 -8.71
C LEU A 191 -10.58 16.79 -9.30
N LYS A 192 -9.76 15.74 -9.37
CA LYS A 192 -8.45 15.74 -10.02
C LYS A 192 -8.57 16.24 -11.46
N GLY A 193 -9.44 15.61 -12.25
CA GLY A 193 -9.70 16.02 -13.64
C GLY A 193 -10.30 17.43 -13.80
N ILE A 194 -10.87 18.05 -12.76
CA ILE A 194 -11.26 19.47 -12.77
C ILE A 194 -10.07 20.37 -12.43
N SER A 195 -9.27 20.00 -11.42
CA SER A 195 -8.09 20.77 -11.00
C SER A 195 -6.94 20.73 -12.00
N GLU A 196 -6.93 19.69 -12.83
CA GLU A 196 -5.88 19.37 -13.80
C GLU A 196 -6.27 19.73 -15.24
N LYS A 197 -7.45 20.33 -15.47
CA LYS A 197 -7.68 20.90 -16.81
C LYS A 197 -6.58 21.92 -17.05
N PRO A 198 -5.77 21.78 -18.14
CA PRO A 198 -4.73 22.73 -18.49
C PRO A 198 -5.44 24.00 -18.90
N SER A 199 -5.78 24.78 -17.88
CA SER A 199 -6.48 26.01 -18.07
C SER A 199 -5.39 27.04 -18.17
N ASN A 200 -5.30 27.66 -19.35
CA ASN A 200 -4.73 28.99 -19.55
C ASN A 200 -5.41 30.06 -18.65
N PHE A 201 -6.13 29.65 -17.59
CA PHE A 201 -7.08 30.40 -16.78
C PHE A 201 -6.49 30.82 -15.43
N LEU A 202 -5.28 30.35 -15.08
CA LEU A 202 -4.58 30.71 -13.84
C LEU A 202 -3.24 31.43 -14.07
N LEU A 203 -2.91 31.78 -15.32
CA LEU A 203 -1.73 32.57 -15.64
C LEU A 203 -2.01 34.06 -15.39
N SER A 204 -1.93 34.51 -14.14
CA SER A 204 -1.84 35.94 -13.85
C SER A 204 -0.45 36.51 -14.15
N LYS A 205 0.57 35.66 -14.18
CA LYS A 205 1.93 35.98 -14.64
C LYS A 205 2.09 35.48 -16.07
N ASN A 206 2.49 36.38 -16.97
CA ASN A 206 3.11 36.00 -18.24
C ASN A 206 4.43 35.30 -17.90
N HIS A 207 4.36 34.02 -17.57
CA HIS A 207 5.54 33.18 -17.47
C HIS A 207 6.07 33.04 -18.88
N SER A 208 7.00 33.90 -19.27
CA SER A 208 7.68 33.71 -20.54
C SER A 208 8.40 32.37 -20.44
N ALA A 209 8.04 31.45 -21.34
CA ALA A 209 8.75 30.19 -21.55
C ALA A 209 10.11 30.45 -22.22
N GLU A 210 10.82 31.48 -21.75
CA GLU A 210 12.18 31.75 -22.17
C GLU A 210 13.09 30.66 -21.59
N GLU A 211 14.00 30.16 -22.42
CA GLU A 211 14.97 29.08 -22.12
C GLU A 211 15.75 29.29 -20.81
N ASN A 212 15.84 30.53 -20.31
CA ASN A 212 16.60 30.91 -19.12
C ASN A 212 15.75 31.17 -17.86
N SER A 213 14.45 30.87 -17.89
CA SER A 213 13.59 31.05 -16.72
C SER A 213 13.96 30.09 -15.58
N LYS A 214 14.07 30.61 -14.34
CA LYS A 214 14.38 29.79 -13.15
C LYS A 214 13.10 29.10 -12.66
N ASN A 215 12.95 27.84 -13.03
CA ASN A 215 11.78 27.03 -12.68
C ASN A 215 12.03 26.17 -11.42
N ILE A 216 11.08 26.15 -10.49
CA ILE A 216 11.03 25.26 -9.33
C ILE A 216 9.89 24.26 -9.52
N LEU A 217 10.24 22.97 -9.58
CA LEU A 217 9.25 21.89 -9.54
C LEU A 217 8.91 21.55 -8.09
N VAL A 218 7.62 21.63 -7.77
CA VAL A 218 7.04 21.32 -6.46
C VAL A 218 6.20 20.06 -6.58
N MET A 219 6.67 18.99 -5.94
CA MET A 219 6.13 17.64 -6.09
C MET A 219 5.31 17.22 -4.87
N GLU A 220 4.05 16.82 -5.06
CA GLU A 220 3.18 16.24 -4.01
C GLU A 220 2.95 17.14 -2.78
N PHE A 221 2.83 18.45 -2.99
CA PHE A 221 2.58 19.42 -1.91
C PHE A 221 1.09 19.59 -1.61
N ASN A 222 0.74 19.55 -0.32
CA ASN A 222 -0.60 19.90 0.14
C ASN A 222 -0.75 21.43 0.26
N THR A 223 -1.52 22.03 -0.63
CA THR A 223 -1.74 23.49 -0.73
C THR A 223 -2.20 24.13 0.58
N VAL A 224 -3.11 23.49 1.31
CA VAL A 224 -3.66 24.05 2.56
C VAL A 224 -2.64 23.94 3.70
N ARG A 225 -1.95 22.81 3.81
CA ARG A 225 -0.94 22.58 4.86
C ARG A 225 0.24 23.53 4.70
N TYR A 226 0.61 23.85 3.47
CA TYR A 226 1.71 24.75 3.14
C TYR A 226 1.24 26.12 2.64
N GLN A 227 0.14 26.62 3.20
CA GLN A 227 -0.47 27.90 2.82
C GLN A 227 0.56 29.04 2.70
N THR A 228 1.40 29.25 3.71
CA THR A 228 2.42 30.31 3.70
C THR A 228 3.42 30.16 2.56
N PHE A 229 3.77 28.93 2.16
CA PHE A 229 4.66 28.71 1.03
C PHE A 229 4.01 29.17 -0.29
N PHE A 230 2.74 28.84 -0.51
CA PHE A 230 1.97 29.29 -1.68
C PHE A 230 1.77 30.81 -1.69
N GLU A 231 1.49 31.43 -0.54
CA GLU A 231 1.37 32.89 -0.42
C GLU A 231 2.67 33.63 -0.74
N GLN A 232 3.83 33.03 -0.48
CA GLN A 232 5.13 33.65 -0.78
C GLN A 232 5.59 33.44 -2.24
N MET A 233 4.99 32.50 -2.99
CA MET A 233 5.37 32.25 -4.39
C MET A 233 5.20 33.50 -5.26
N SER A 234 4.13 34.28 -5.04
CA SER A 234 3.85 35.49 -5.82
C SER A 234 4.90 36.58 -5.63
N ASN A 235 5.60 36.58 -4.49
CA ASN A 235 6.62 37.57 -4.12
C ASN A 235 8.01 37.23 -4.69
N SER A 236 8.12 36.12 -5.43
CA SER A 236 9.36 35.62 -6.00
C SER A 236 9.40 35.85 -7.52
N ASP A 237 10.60 36.03 -8.05
CA ASP A 237 10.88 36.07 -9.50
C ASP A 237 11.02 34.66 -10.11
N LEU A 238 10.79 33.61 -9.32
CA LEU A 238 10.88 32.22 -9.75
C LEU A 238 9.52 31.72 -10.27
N ASN A 239 9.60 30.80 -11.24
CA ASN A 239 8.43 30.12 -11.78
C ASN A 239 8.19 28.83 -11.02
N PHE A 240 7.07 28.72 -10.32
CA PHE A 240 6.71 27.50 -9.59
C PHE A 240 5.82 26.61 -10.45
N VAL A 241 6.22 25.35 -10.63
CA VAL A 241 5.47 24.31 -11.32
C VAL A 241 5.03 23.28 -10.29
N ILE A 242 3.72 23.13 -10.09
CA ILE A 242 3.13 22.15 -9.18
C ILE A 242 2.83 20.89 -9.97
N TYR A 243 3.33 19.75 -9.48
CA TYR A 243 3.02 18.44 -10.03
C TYR A 243 2.64 17.47 -8.90
N ASN A 244 1.34 17.22 -8.76
CA ASN A 244 0.78 16.37 -7.72
C ASN A 244 0.15 15.13 -8.35
N ARG A 245 0.78 13.95 -8.22
CA ARG A 245 0.23 12.71 -8.79
C ARG A 245 -0.86 12.13 -7.91
N ARG A 246 -0.68 12.22 -6.58
CA ARG A 246 -1.51 11.56 -5.57
C ARG A 246 -2.61 12.45 -4.99
N SER A 247 -2.64 13.74 -5.32
CA SER A 247 -3.67 14.67 -4.86
C SER A 247 -3.99 15.73 -5.92
N PRO A 248 -5.23 16.24 -5.99
CA PRO A 248 -5.54 17.35 -6.87
C PRO A 248 -4.76 18.59 -6.44
N ALA A 249 -4.39 19.45 -7.39
CA ALA A 249 -3.73 20.73 -7.11
C ALA A 249 -4.57 21.63 -6.16
N PHE A 250 -5.89 21.53 -6.26
CA PHE A 250 -6.86 22.12 -5.32
C PHE A 250 -8.14 21.29 -5.24
N TRP A 251 -8.81 21.30 -4.08
CA TRP A 251 -10.01 20.48 -3.82
C TRP A 251 -11.12 21.21 -3.06
N ASN A 252 -10.87 22.45 -2.62
CA ASN A 252 -11.84 23.33 -1.98
C ASN A 252 -11.55 24.80 -2.33
N ILE A 253 -12.44 25.70 -1.93
CA ILE A 253 -12.34 27.14 -2.20
C ILE A 253 -11.04 27.75 -1.64
N GLN A 254 -10.58 27.31 -0.46
CA GLN A 254 -9.34 27.81 0.15
C GLN A 254 -8.13 27.44 -0.70
N SER A 255 -7.95 26.15 -1.02
CA SER A 255 -6.88 25.66 -1.87
C SER A 255 -6.91 26.28 -3.27
N TYR A 256 -8.10 26.49 -3.85
CA TYR A 256 -8.25 27.16 -5.14
C TYR A 256 -7.76 28.61 -5.08
N LYS A 257 -8.13 29.37 -4.03
CA LYS A 257 -7.67 30.74 -3.83
C LYS A 257 -6.15 30.81 -3.69
N LEU A 258 -5.55 29.90 -2.91
CA LEU A 258 -4.10 29.85 -2.72
C LEU A 258 -3.35 29.56 -4.01
N VAL A 259 -3.78 28.57 -4.79
CA VAL A 259 -3.20 28.25 -6.11
C VAL A 259 -3.35 29.41 -7.09
N LYS A 260 -4.50 30.10 -7.05
CA LYS A 260 -4.72 31.26 -7.91
C LYS A 260 -3.86 32.45 -7.51
N GLN A 261 -3.69 32.71 -6.21
CA GLN A 261 -2.89 33.82 -5.69
C GLN A 261 -1.39 33.59 -5.86
N SER A 262 -0.93 32.34 -5.76
CA SER A 262 0.49 31.99 -5.92
C SER A 262 0.99 32.21 -7.34
N GLY A 263 0.11 32.18 -8.34
CA GLY A 263 0.47 32.29 -9.75
C GLY A 263 1.31 31.11 -10.25
N CYS A 264 1.28 29.96 -9.57
CA CYS A 264 2.01 28.77 -9.96
C CYS A 264 1.38 28.07 -11.18
N ILE A 265 2.20 27.42 -11.98
CA ILE A 265 1.80 26.56 -13.09
C ILE A 265 1.39 25.20 -12.53
N ILE A 266 0.30 24.62 -13.04
CA ILE A 266 -0.15 23.28 -12.66
C ILE A 266 0.14 22.34 -13.83
N GLU A 267 0.99 21.34 -13.58
CA GLU A 267 1.29 20.25 -14.51
C GLU A 267 0.65 18.96 -14.00
N THR A 268 0.30 18.07 -14.93
CA THR A 268 -0.60 16.92 -14.70
C THR A 268 0.02 15.59 -15.06
#